data_AF-G0NDH1-F1
#
_entry.id   AF-G0NDH1-F1
#
_cell.length_a   1.000
_cell.length_b   1.000
_cell.length_c   1.000
_cell.angle_alpha   90.00
_cell.angle_beta   90.00
_cell.angle_gamma   90.00
#
_symmetry.space_group_name_H-M   'P 1'
#
loop_
_entity.id
_entity.type
_entity.pdbx_description
1 polymer ?
#
loop_
_entity_poly.entity_id
_entity_poly.type
_entity_poly.pdbx_seq_one_letter_code
_entity_poly.pdbx_strand_id
1 'polypeptide(L)'
;MKEKKVIVVESSESEESDGEGGDQRSYNDLKCNVCLLKYSATSKNRSPRILANCGHTVCFGCIKNITASQKVVRCPFCKKRTNMPHGTVKKLPKNYAIIGLIEEMNKEKNEIS
;
A
#
# COMPACT_ATOMS: atom_id res chain seq x y z
N MET A 1 25.88 -3.53 53.78
CA MET A 1 26.43 -4.69 53.04
C MET A 1 25.33 -5.29 52.17
N LYS A 2 25.44 -5.07 50.86
CA LYS A 2 24.93 -5.84 49.72
C LYS A 2 25.34 -4.99 48.52
N GLU A 3 26.56 -5.23 48.07
CA GLU A 3 27.16 -4.61 46.91
C GLU A 3 26.41 -5.09 45.66
N LYS A 4 25.99 -4.16 44.81
CA LYS A 4 25.60 -4.47 43.44
C LYS A 4 26.54 -3.75 42.49
N LYS A 5 27.18 -4.58 41.68
CA LYS A 5 28.18 -4.29 40.67
C LYS A 5 27.64 -3.32 39.61
N VAL A 6 28.49 -2.36 39.30
CA VAL A 6 28.38 -1.30 38.30
C VAL A 6 28.23 -1.88 36.88
N ILE A 7 27.41 -1.25 36.05
CA ILE A 7 27.65 -1.20 34.60
C ILE A 7 27.55 0.27 34.20
N VAL A 8 28.71 0.86 33.94
CA VAL A 8 28.83 2.15 33.26
C VAL A 8 28.45 1.91 31.81
N VAL A 9 27.42 2.58 31.31
CA VAL A 9 27.23 2.75 29.88
C VAL A 9 27.62 4.19 29.54
N GLU A 10 28.91 4.38 29.31
CA GLU A 10 29.39 5.44 28.43
C GLU A 10 29.13 4.98 26.99
N SER A 11 28.43 5.81 26.22
CA SER A 11 28.48 5.94 24.75
C SER A 11 27.13 6.53 24.30
N SER A 12 27.04 7.60 23.50
CA SER A 12 28.02 8.49 22.90
C SER A 12 27.18 9.59 22.22
N GLU A 13 27.55 10.85 22.38
CA GLU A 13 27.08 11.92 21.49
C GLU A 13 27.65 11.67 20.09
N SER A 14 26.80 11.61 19.07
CA SER A 14 27.17 11.65 17.64
C SER A 14 25.90 11.51 16.80
N GLU A 15 25.57 12.25 15.76
CA GLU A 15 26.14 13.38 15.02
C GLU A 15 24.94 13.98 14.25
N GLU A 16 24.79 15.31 14.23
CA GLU A 16 23.94 15.95 13.21
C GLU A 16 24.65 15.82 11.87
N SER A 17 24.18 14.91 11.02
CA SER A 17 24.65 14.82 9.65
C SER A 17 23.68 15.56 8.73
N ASP A 18 24.04 16.78 8.32
CA ASP A 18 23.45 17.53 7.21
C ASP A 18 23.78 16.86 5.87
N GLY A 19 23.25 15.66 5.67
CA GLY A 19 23.30 14.97 4.40
C GLY A 19 22.16 15.44 3.51
N GLU A 20 22.46 16.15 2.42
CA GLU A 20 21.60 16.17 1.22
C GLU A 20 21.58 14.77 0.60
N GLY A 21 20.93 13.83 1.29
CA GLY A 21 20.67 12.48 0.80
C GLY A 21 19.49 12.52 -0.15
N GLY A 22 19.75 12.36 -1.45
CA GLY A 22 18.69 12.16 -2.43
C GLY A 22 17.80 11.00 -1.99
N ASP A 23 16.56 11.32 -1.61
CA ASP A 23 15.51 10.36 -1.28
C ASP A 23 15.24 9.49 -2.51
N GLN A 24 15.92 8.35 -2.60
CA GLN A 24 15.57 7.30 -3.55
C GLN A 24 14.22 6.72 -3.10
N ARG A 25 13.13 7.42 -3.43
CA ARG A 25 11.75 7.03 -3.11
C ARG A 25 11.49 5.60 -3.60
N SER A 26 11.62 4.65 -2.69
CA SER A 26 11.43 3.22 -2.96
C SER A 26 9.95 2.89 -2.89
N TYR A 27 9.25 3.04 -4.01
CA TYR A 27 7.81 2.73 -4.12
C TYR A 27 7.51 1.22 -4.21
N ASN A 28 8.35 0.38 -3.62
CA ASN A 28 8.14 -1.07 -3.56
C ASN A 28 6.85 -1.44 -2.79
N ASP A 29 6.29 -0.48 -2.05
CA ASP A 29 5.07 -0.64 -1.28
C ASP A 29 3.78 -0.38 -2.07
N LEU A 30 3.85 0.03 -3.33
CA LEU A 30 2.67 0.13 -4.22
C LEU A 30 2.20 -1.26 -4.69
N LYS A 31 1.90 -2.14 -3.73
CA LYS A 31 1.45 -3.52 -3.93
C LYS A 31 0.17 -3.80 -3.15
N CYS A 32 -0.57 -4.78 -3.63
CA CYS A 32 -1.80 -5.22 -2.96
C CYS A 32 -1.46 -6.09 -1.76
N ASN A 33 -1.81 -5.70 -0.54
CA ASN A 33 -1.56 -6.49 0.68
C ASN A 33 -2.37 -7.80 0.80
N VAL A 34 -3.13 -8.17 -0.24
CA VAL A 34 -3.83 -9.46 -0.33
C VAL A 34 -3.06 -10.47 -1.19
N CYS A 35 -2.57 -10.05 -2.37
CA CYS A 35 -1.82 -10.94 -3.27
C CYS A 35 -0.32 -10.64 -3.34
N LEU A 36 0.13 -9.59 -2.65
CA LEU A 36 1.51 -9.10 -2.57
C LEU A 36 2.15 -8.65 -3.89
N LEU A 37 1.39 -8.69 -4.99
CA LEU A 37 1.87 -8.24 -6.29
C LEU A 37 1.71 -6.71 -6.44
N LYS A 38 2.49 -6.07 -7.33
CA LYS A 38 2.44 -4.60 -7.59
C LYS A 38 1.12 -4.14 -8.22
N TYR A 39 0.58 -2.99 -7.81
CA TYR A 39 -0.56 -2.38 -8.50
C TYR A 39 -0.18 -1.98 -9.94
N SER A 40 -1.19 -1.73 -10.77
CA SER A 40 -0.99 -1.28 -12.16
C SER A 40 -2.06 -0.29 -12.56
N ALA A 41 -1.66 0.76 -13.28
CA ALA A 41 -2.55 1.72 -13.91
C ALA A 41 -3.30 1.11 -15.12
N THR A 42 -2.64 0.20 -15.85
CA THR A 42 -3.13 -0.37 -17.12
C THR A 42 -3.81 -1.73 -16.94
N SER A 43 -3.30 -2.58 -16.05
CA SER A 43 -3.87 -3.91 -15.82
C SER A 43 -5.12 -3.85 -14.95
N LYS A 44 -6.27 -4.21 -15.54
CA LYS A 44 -7.56 -4.24 -14.83
C LYS A 44 -7.50 -5.06 -13.53
N ASN A 45 -6.95 -6.28 -13.56
CA ASN A 45 -6.88 -7.16 -12.39
C ASN A 45 -6.00 -6.57 -11.28
N ARG A 46 -5.03 -5.74 -11.63
CA ARG A 46 -4.11 -5.11 -10.69
C ARG A 46 -4.47 -3.65 -10.40
N SER A 47 -5.61 -3.15 -10.91
CA SER A 47 -6.08 -1.80 -10.61
C SER A 47 -6.44 -1.66 -9.12
N PRO A 48 -5.93 -0.64 -8.40
CA PRO A 48 -6.26 -0.40 -7.01
C PRO A 48 -7.69 0.13 -6.87
N ARG A 49 -8.50 -0.49 -5.99
CA ARG A 49 -9.89 -0.09 -5.73
C ARG A 49 -10.10 0.21 -4.25
N ILE A 50 -10.87 1.25 -3.96
CA ILE A 50 -11.18 1.69 -2.60
C ILE A 50 -12.49 1.03 -2.14
N LEU A 51 -12.47 0.46 -0.94
CA LEU A 51 -13.69 0.03 -0.25
C LEU A 51 -14.32 1.22 0.48
N ALA A 52 -15.40 1.78 -0.08
CA ALA A 52 -15.97 3.06 0.34
C ALA A 52 -16.26 3.18 1.85
N ASN A 53 -16.68 2.10 2.52
CA ASN A 53 -17.05 2.14 3.94
C ASN A 53 -15.84 2.12 4.90
N CYS A 54 -14.62 1.92 4.40
CA CYS A 54 -13.43 1.86 5.24
C CYS A 54 -12.14 2.45 4.65
N GLY A 55 -12.16 2.92 3.41
CA GLY A 55 -11.01 3.55 2.74
C GLY A 55 -9.88 2.60 2.31
N HIS A 56 -9.87 1.34 2.76
CA HIS A 56 -8.81 0.41 2.41
C HIS A 56 -8.78 0.10 0.90
N THR A 57 -7.57 0.00 0.37
CA THR A 57 -7.33 -0.30 -1.04
C THR A 57 -7.03 -1.79 -1.24
N VAL A 58 -7.70 -2.43 -2.20
CA VAL A 58 -7.45 -3.81 -2.63
C VAL A 58 -7.48 -3.85 -4.16
N CYS A 59 -6.66 -4.71 -4.80
CA CYS A 59 -6.72 -4.78 -6.26
C CYS A 59 -8.02 -5.43 -6.74
N PHE A 60 -8.49 -5.01 -7.92
CA PHE A 60 -9.73 -5.52 -8.53
C PHE A 60 -9.81 -7.05 -8.53
N GLY A 61 -8.73 -7.74 -8.89
CA GLY A 61 -8.70 -9.21 -8.96
C GLY A 61 -8.96 -9.85 -7.59
N CYS A 62 -8.31 -9.36 -6.54
CA CYS A 62 -8.55 -9.84 -5.18
C CYS A 62 -9.98 -9.57 -4.71
N ILE A 63 -10.55 -8.39 -5.01
CA ILE A 63 -11.95 -8.10 -4.66
C ILE A 63 -12.89 -9.05 -5.39
N LYS A 64 -12.66 -9.31 -6.68
CA LYS A 64 -13.46 -10.26 -7.47
C LYS A 64 -13.41 -11.67 -6.87
N ASN A 65 -12.24 -12.12 -6.43
CA ASN A 65 -12.06 -13.43 -5.81
C ASN A 65 -12.72 -13.52 -4.43
N ILE A 66 -12.62 -12.46 -3.60
CA ILE A 66 -13.27 -12.42 -2.28
C ILE A 66 -14.80 -12.38 -2.42
N THR A 67 -15.31 -11.67 -3.42
CA THR A 67 -16.76 -11.47 -3.56
C THR A 67 -17.45 -12.68 -4.18
N ALA A 68 -16.82 -13.38 -5.14
CA ALA A 68 -17.19 -14.63 -5.84
C ALA A 68 -18.64 -14.79 -6.35
N SER A 69 -19.67 -14.32 -5.66
CA SER A 69 -21.09 -14.24 -6.04
C SER A 69 -21.91 -13.25 -5.18
N GLN A 70 -21.28 -12.50 -4.27
CA GLN A 70 -21.96 -11.62 -3.31
C GLN A 70 -22.02 -10.17 -3.79
N LYS A 71 -23.15 -9.49 -3.51
CA LYS A 71 -23.31 -8.04 -3.70
C LYS A 71 -22.58 -7.20 -2.64
N VAL A 72 -21.86 -7.85 -1.73
CA VAL A 72 -21.16 -7.25 -0.60
C VAL A 72 -19.75 -7.79 -0.54
N VAL A 73 -18.78 -6.91 -0.30
CA VAL A 73 -17.40 -7.30 0.03
C VAL A 73 -17.13 -7.01 1.50
N ARG A 74 -16.55 -7.98 2.22
CA ARG A 74 -15.96 -7.74 3.54
C ARG A 74 -14.50 -7.35 3.36
N CYS A 75 -14.10 -6.21 3.92
CA CYS A 75 -12.72 -5.78 3.88
C CYS A 75 -11.81 -6.86 4.52
N PRO A 76 -10.73 -7.30 3.85
CA PRO A 76 -9.85 -8.33 4.42
C PRO A 76 -9.12 -7.84 5.67
N PHE A 77 -8.91 -6.53 5.79
CA PHE A 77 -8.13 -5.90 6.87
C PHE A 77 -8.98 -5.57 8.10
N CYS A 78 -10.10 -4.85 7.93
CA CYS A 78 -10.93 -4.36 9.05
C CYS A 78 -12.33 -4.99 9.12
N LYS A 79 -12.64 -5.96 8.25
CA LYS A 79 -13.90 -6.72 8.19
C LYS A 79 -15.19 -5.91 7.92
N LYS A 80 -15.11 -4.57 7.84
CA LYS A 80 -16.23 -3.69 7.42
C LYS A 80 -16.81 -4.14 6.07
N ARG A 81 -18.15 -4.18 5.99
CA ARG A 81 -18.90 -4.53 4.79
C ARG A 81 -19.03 -3.31 3.88
N THR A 82 -18.79 -3.49 2.59
CA THR A 82 -19.04 -2.48 1.55
C THR A 82 -20.01 -3.08 0.53
N ASN A 83 -21.12 -2.39 0.29
CA ASN A 83 -22.05 -2.77 -0.77
C ASN A 83 -21.45 -2.45 -2.13
N MET A 84 -21.54 -3.39 -3.05
CA MET A 84 -21.02 -3.24 -4.40
C MET A 84 -21.99 -2.38 -5.22
N PRO A 85 -21.53 -1.26 -5.83
CA PRO A 85 -22.41 -0.43 -6.65
C PRO A 85 -22.94 -1.26 -7.82
N HIS A 86 -24.26 -1.43 -7.89
CA HIS A 86 -24.94 -2.27 -8.88
C HIS A 86 -24.43 -3.72 -8.95
N GLY A 87 -23.89 -4.25 -7.85
CA GLY A 87 -23.43 -5.64 -7.78
C GLY A 87 -22.16 -5.97 -8.57
N THR A 88 -21.38 -4.97 -9.03
CA THR A 88 -20.18 -5.24 -9.85
C THR A 88 -18.91 -4.59 -9.28
N VAL A 89 -17.80 -5.33 -9.28
CA VAL A 89 -16.47 -4.84 -8.87
C VAL A 89 -15.98 -3.69 -9.75
N LYS A 90 -16.44 -3.65 -11.01
CA LYS A 90 -16.04 -2.63 -12.00
C LYS A 90 -16.38 -1.21 -11.54
N LYS A 91 -17.48 -1.06 -10.79
CA LYS A 91 -17.99 0.24 -10.32
C LYS A 91 -17.43 0.70 -8.98
N LEU A 92 -16.60 -0.10 -8.30
CA LEU A 92 -15.90 0.39 -7.11
C LEU A 92 -14.94 1.54 -7.49
N PRO A 93 -14.82 2.60 -6.70
CA PRO A 93 -13.91 3.70 -6.98
C PRO A 93 -12.47 3.19 -7.17
N LYS A 94 -11.79 3.68 -8.19
CA LYS A 94 -10.33 3.49 -8.32
C LYS A 94 -9.62 4.39 -7.30
N ASN A 95 -8.47 3.94 -6.80
CA ASN A 95 -7.59 4.83 -6.05
C ASN A 95 -6.69 5.59 -7.03
N TYR A 96 -7.14 6.78 -7.46
CA TYR A 96 -6.42 7.58 -8.45
C TYR A 96 -5.10 8.15 -7.93
N ALA A 97 -4.95 8.35 -6.63
CA ALA A 97 -3.67 8.77 -6.05
C ALA A 97 -2.58 7.71 -6.30
N ILE A 98 -2.86 6.43 -6.01
CA ILE A 98 -1.92 5.33 -6.30
C ILE A 98 -1.69 5.19 -7.81
N ILE A 99 -2.72 5.39 -8.64
CA ILE A 99 -2.58 5.32 -10.11
C ILE A 99 -1.65 6.43 -10.62
N GLY A 100 -1.82 7.67 -10.18
CA GLY A 100 -0.98 8.79 -10.56
C GLY A 100 0.49 8.54 -10.21
N LEU A 101 0.77 8.07 -8.99
CA LEU A 101 2.13 7.69 -8.57
C LEU A 101 2.74 6.61 -9.50
N ILE A 102 1.97 5.58 -9.85
CA ILE A 102 2.44 4.52 -10.78
C ILE A 102 2.71 5.09 -12.17
N GLU A 103 1.87 6.00 -12.66
CA GLU A 103 2.03 6.63 -13.97
C GLU A 103 3.27 7.52 -14.02
N GLU A 104 3.52 8.31 -12.98
CA GLU A 104 4.75 9.12 -12.84
C GLU A 104 5.99 8.25 -12.84
N MET A 105 6.04 7.19 -12.01
CA MET A 105 7.17 6.26 -11.97
C MET A 105 7.44 5.54 -13.31
N ASN A 106 6.39 5.26 -14.09
CA ASN A 106 6.56 4.61 -15.38
C ASN A 106 7.14 5.57 -16.43
N LYS A 107 6.91 6.89 -16.31
CA LYS A 107 7.54 7.90 -17.17
C LYS A 107 9.04 7.97 -16.90
N GLU A 108 9.44 8.08 -15.63
CA GLU A 108 10.86 8.13 -15.22
C GLU A 108 11.65 6.91 -15.74
N LYS A 109 11.06 5.70 -15.69
CA LYS A 109 11.71 4.49 -16.21
C LYS A 109 11.87 4.46 -17.73
N ASN A 110 10.92 5.05 -18.45
CA ASN A 110 10.98 5.10 -19.91
C ASN A 110 11.98 6.15 -20.41
N GLU A 111 12.31 7.16 -19.58
CA GLU A 111 13.31 8.19 -19.90
C GLU A 111 14.75 7.72 -19.62
N ILE A 112 14.92 6.67 -18.81
CA ILE A 112 16.23 6.07 -18.44
C ILE A 112 16.53 4.80 -19.26
N SER A 113 15.55 4.26 -20.01
CA SER A 113 15.68 3.07 -20.86
C SER A 113 15.96 3.43 -22.32
#